data_AF-A0A660M2C6-F1
#
_entry.id   AF-A0A660M2C6-F1
#
_cell.length_a   1.000
_cell.length_b   1.000
_cell.length_c   1.000
_cell.angle_alpha   90.00
_cell.angle_beta   90.00
_cell.angle_gamma   90.00
#
_symmetry.space_group_name_H-M   'P 1'
#
loop_
_entity.id
_entity.type
_entity.pdbx_description
1 polymer ?
#
loop_
_entity_poly.entity_id
_entity_poly.type
_entity_poly.pdbx_seq_one_letter_code
_entity_poly.pdbx_strand_id
1 'polypeptide(L)'
;MNDTIKKSLRTIAADRGLTGLIVVNLIAVVIIAVFLVVAIKPNESQVITRYTAYGVANFYRSYWYDLFSYAVLAIIMAIGHSVLSVKLALAKRRDLAMFVLCLTLGLLIILVIFAWSIIKIASLG
;
A
#
# COMPACT_ATOMS: atom_id res chain seq x y z
N MET A 1 4.09 -24.39 17.82
CA MET A 1 4.35 -23.21 16.95
C MET A 1 4.84 -23.63 15.56
N ASN A 2 5.78 -24.59 15.44
CA ASN A 2 6.27 -25.08 14.15
C ASN A 2 5.21 -25.71 13.25
N ASP A 3 4.23 -26.44 13.80
CA ASP A 3 3.21 -27.12 13.00
C ASP A 3 2.25 -26.14 12.31
N THR A 4 1.92 -25.03 12.97
CA THR A 4 1.06 -23.98 12.40
C THR A 4 1.76 -23.30 11.22
N ILE A 5 3.05 -22.97 11.35
CA ILE A 5 3.85 -22.36 10.28
C ILE A 5 3.99 -23.31 9.10
N LYS A 6 4.28 -24.59 9.36
CA LYS A 6 4.38 -25.63 8.33
C LYS A 6 3.05 -25.84 7.59
N LYS A 7 1.93 -25.78 8.31
CA LYS A 7 0.59 -25.84 7.73
C LYS A 7 0.29 -24.61 6.86
N SER A 8 0.60 -23.41 7.33
CA SER A 8 0.47 -22.16 6.55
C SER A 8 1.25 -22.22 5.24
N LEU A 9 2.53 -22.60 5.30
CA LEU A 9 3.40 -22.73 4.12
C LEU A 9 2.86 -23.76 3.13
N ARG A 10 2.38 -24.91 3.61
CA ARG A 10 1.79 -25.94 2.76
C ARG A 10 0.49 -25.49 2.11
N THR A 11 -0.36 -24.76 2.84
CA THR A 11 -1.61 -24.20 2.32
C THR A 11 -1.35 -23.15 1.24
N ILE A 12 -0.37 -22.27 1.45
CA ILE A 12 0.07 -21.30 0.45
C ILE A 12 0.57 -22.05 -0.79
N ALA A 13 1.56 -22.94 -0.64
CA ALA A 13 2.19 -23.66 -1.76
C ALA A 13 1.22 -24.55 -2.56
N ALA A 14 0.17 -25.08 -1.93
CA ALA A 14 -0.86 -25.86 -2.61
C ALA A 14 -1.85 -24.99 -3.41
N ASP A 15 -2.06 -23.74 -2.99
CA ASP A 15 -3.01 -22.82 -3.62
C ASP A 15 -2.28 -21.83 -4.55
N ARG A 16 -2.16 -22.22 -5.82
CA ARG A 16 -1.51 -21.39 -6.86
C ARG A 16 -2.19 -20.03 -7.04
N GLY A 17 -3.51 -19.94 -6.84
CA GLY A 17 -4.26 -18.69 -6.99
C GLY A 17 -3.98 -17.72 -5.84
N LEU A 18 -4.04 -18.23 -4.60
CA LEU A 18 -3.71 -17.43 -3.42
C LEU A 18 -2.25 -16.97 -3.45
N THR A 19 -1.33 -17.88 -3.76
CA THR A 19 0.10 -17.56 -3.87
C THR A 19 0.36 -16.53 -4.96
N GLY A 20 -0.25 -16.70 -6.14
CA GLY A 20 -0.13 -15.75 -7.24
C GLY A 20 -0.55 -14.35 -6.83
N LEU A 21 -1.71 -14.20 -6.16
CA LEU A 21 -2.18 -12.89 -5.70
C LEU A 21 -1.29 -12.27 -4.62
N ILE A 22 -0.74 -13.06 -3.70
CA ILE A 22 0.22 -12.56 -2.70
C ILE A 22 1.47 -12.02 -3.42
N VAL A 23 2.04 -12.80 -4.35
CA VAL A 23 3.23 -12.40 -5.12
C VAL A 23 2.96 -11.12 -5.93
N VAL A 24 1.81 -11.02 -6.60
CA VAL A 24 1.42 -9.83 -7.36
C VAL A 24 1.31 -8.60 -6.44
N ASN A 25 0.71 -8.73 -5.26
CA ASN A 25 0.65 -7.64 -4.29
C ASN A 25 2.06 -7.21 -3.80
N LEU A 26 2.95 -8.17 -3.54
CA LEU A 26 4.33 -7.86 -3.15
C LEU A 26 5.10 -7.15 -4.26
N ILE A 27 4.97 -7.61 -5.51
CA ILE A 27 5.57 -6.95 -6.67
C ILE A 27 5.01 -5.53 -6.83
N ALA A 28 3.70 -5.35 -6.68
CA ALA A 28 3.07 -4.04 -6.75
C ALA A 28 3.64 -3.08 -5.70
N VAL A 29 3.83 -3.53 -4.45
CA VAL A 29 4.47 -2.70 -3.40
C VAL A 29 5.90 -2.33 -3.77
N VAL A 30 6.70 -3.26 -4.32
CA VAL A 30 8.07 -2.94 -4.77
C VAL A 30 8.06 -1.87 -5.86
N ILE A 31 7.17 -2.00 -6.86
CA ILE A 31 7.01 -1.02 -7.93
C ILE A 31 6.62 0.35 -7.35
N ILE A 32 5.67 0.39 -6.41
CA ILE A 32 5.21 1.62 -5.76
C ILE A 32 6.34 2.26 -4.95
N ALA A 33 7.10 1.48 -4.19
CA ALA A 33 8.23 1.98 -3.41
C ALA A 33 9.31 2.60 -4.31
N VAL A 34 9.68 1.92 -5.40
CA VAL A 34 10.63 2.45 -6.39
C VAL A 34 10.09 3.73 -7.04
N PHE A 35 8.82 3.73 -7.44
CA PHE A 35 8.16 4.92 -8.00
C PHE A 35 8.24 6.11 -7.05
N LEU A 36 7.89 5.94 -5.77
CA LEU A 36 7.93 7.01 -4.79
C LEU A 36 9.35 7.54 -4.58
N VAL A 37 10.34 6.66 -4.45
CA VAL A 37 11.74 7.08 -4.25
C VAL A 37 12.27 7.89 -5.44
N VAL A 38 11.94 7.49 -6.69
CA VAL A 38 12.39 8.19 -7.90
C VAL A 38 11.61 9.50 -8.12
N ALA A 39 10.33 9.54 -7.75
CA ALA A 39 9.47 10.70 -7.96
C ALA A 39 9.69 11.81 -6.92
N ILE A 40 10.17 11.47 -5.72
CA ILE A 40 10.54 12.44 -4.69
C ILE A 40 11.80 13.17 -5.14
N LYS A 41 11.63 14.41 -5.62
CA LYS A 41 12.75 15.36 -5.73
C LYS A 41 12.84 16.12 -4.41
N PRO A 42 13.97 16.07 -3.70
CA PRO A 42 14.20 16.94 -2.55
C PRO A 42 14.25 18.38 -3.09
N ASN A 43 13.12 19.08 -3.00
CA ASN A 43 13.01 20.48 -3.36
C ASN A 43 12.47 21.22 -2.14
N GLU A 44 12.98 22.42 -1.85
CA GLU A 44 12.49 23.26 -0.76
C GLU A 44 11.11 23.87 -1.07
N SER A 45 10.55 23.57 -2.25
CA SER A 45 9.18 23.87 -2.63
C SER A 45 8.21 23.02 -1.79
N GLN A 46 7.64 23.66 -0.78
CA GLN A 46 6.70 23.04 0.12
C GLN A 46 5.30 22.93 -0.53
N VAL A 47 4.65 21.77 -0.42
CA VAL A 47 3.36 21.48 -1.06
C VAL A 47 2.23 22.20 -0.34
N ILE A 48 1.46 23.02 -1.06
CA ILE A 48 0.34 23.76 -0.49
C ILE A 48 -0.88 22.83 -0.29
N THR A 49 -1.23 22.53 0.96
CA THR A 49 -2.47 21.80 1.32
C THR A 49 -3.47 22.75 1.98
N ARG A 50 -4.77 22.61 1.66
CA ARG A 50 -5.83 23.51 2.15
C ARG A 50 -6.76 22.76 3.11
N TYR A 51 -6.74 23.14 4.39
CA TYR A 51 -7.77 22.76 5.37
C TYR A 51 -8.69 23.95 5.62
N THR A 52 -9.99 23.82 5.34
CA THR A 52 -10.96 24.89 5.60
C THR A 52 -11.74 24.59 6.87
N ALA A 53 -11.33 25.20 7.98
CA ALA A 53 -12.20 25.44 9.12
C ALA A 53 -12.28 26.97 9.29
N TYR A 54 -13.45 27.55 9.01
CA TYR A 54 -13.84 28.92 9.38
C TYR A 54 -12.93 30.08 8.94
N GLY A 55 -12.80 30.31 7.62
CA GLY A 55 -12.64 31.67 7.10
C GLY A 55 -11.23 32.20 6.82
N VAL A 56 -10.15 31.48 7.16
CA VAL A 56 -8.79 31.81 6.70
C VAL A 56 -8.17 30.56 6.07
N ALA A 57 -7.77 30.65 4.80
CA ALA A 57 -7.08 29.57 4.11
C ALA A 57 -5.68 29.41 4.71
N ASN A 58 -5.53 28.52 5.69
CA ASN A 58 -4.21 28.09 6.16
C ASN A 58 -3.64 27.11 5.12
N PHE A 59 -2.63 27.58 4.40
CA PHE A 59 -1.83 26.75 3.50
C PHE A 59 -0.82 25.97 4.34
N TYR A 60 -1.13 24.70 4.64
CA TYR A 60 -0.17 23.82 5.28
C TYR A 60 0.84 23.35 4.25
N ARG A 61 2.10 23.70 4.49
CA ARG A 61 3.25 23.34 3.67
C ARG A 61 3.87 22.07 4.25
N SER A 62 3.42 20.90 3.78
CA SER A 62 3.93 19.60 4.24
C SER A 62 5.23 19.27 3.53
N TYR A 63 6.12 18.58 4.25
CA TYR A 63 7.43 18.26 3.73
C TYR A 63 7.37 17.08 2.76
N TRP A 64 8.27 17.08 1.78
CA TRP A 64 8.40 16.02 0.79
C TRP A 64 8.62 14.62 1.40
N TYR A 65 9.14 14.53 2.63
CA TYR A 65 9.34 13.26 3.32
C TYR A 65 8.04 12.59 3.78
N ASP A 66 6.92 13.32 3.84
CA ASP A 66 5.62 12.72 4.18
C ASP A 66 5.18 11.70 3.13
N LEU A 67 5.71 11.79 1.90
CA LEU A 67 5.49 10.79 0.87
C LEU A 67 6.04 9.40 1.21
N PHE A 68 7.03 9.29 2.10
CA PHE A 68 7.52 7.99 2.57
C PHE A 68 6.46 7.24 3.39
N SER A 69 5.51 7.96 4.01
CA SER A 69 4.41 7.33 4.73
C SER A 69 3.51 6.48 3.80
N TYR A 70 3.39 6.87 2.53
CA TYR A 70 2.66 6.09 1.51
C TYR A 70 3.36 4.77 1.20
N ALA A 71 4.71 4.76 1.13
CA ALA A 71 5.48 3.53 0.95
C ALA A 71 5.32 2.59 2.16
N VAL A 72 5.43 3.14 3.37
CA VAL A 72 5.23 2.39 4.62
C VAL A 72 3.82 1.81 4.69
N LEU A 73 2.80 2.60 4.38
CA LEU A 73 1.41 2.15 4.34
C LEU A 73 1.21 1.01 3.34
N ALA A 74 1.76 1.12 2.12
CA ALA A 74 1.69 0.07 1.11
C ALA A 74 2.30 -1.26 1.61
N ILE A 75 3.44 -1.20 2.30
CA ILE A 75 4.11 -2.37 2.90
C ILE A 75 3.23 -2.99 3.99
N ILE A 76 2.73 -2.18 4.93
CA ILE A 76 1.87 -2.65 6.02
C ILE A 76 0.62 -3.34 5.47
N MET A 77 -0.02 -2.73 4.46
CA MET A 77 -1.20 -3.29 3.81
C MET A 77 -0.90 -4.64 3.15
N ALA A 78 0.15 -4.73 2.33
CA ALA A 78 0.46 -5.97 1.63
C ALA A 78 0.84 -7.09 2.61
N ILE A 79 1.66 -6.82 3.62
CA ILE A 79 2.04 -7.83 4.62
C ILE A 79 0.84 -8.21 5.48
N GLY A 80 0.14 -7.23 6.04
CA GLY A 80 -1.00 -7.44 6.94
C GLY A 80 -2.13 -8.20 6.27
N HIS A 81 -2.52 -7.81 5.05
CA HIS A 81 -3.56 -8.48 4.29
C HIS A 81 -3.12 -9.85 3.76
N SER A 82 -1.83 -10.06 3.47
CA SER A 82 -1.32 -11.40 3.15
C SER A 82 -1.44 -12.34 4.34
N VAL A 83 -1.02 -11.91 5.54
CA VAL A 83 -1.16 -12.69 6.78
C VAL A 83 -2.63 -12.99 7.07
N LEU A 84 -3.51 -12.00 6.95
CA LEU A 84 -4.95 -12.17 7.14
C LEU A 84 -5.54 -13.16 6.14
N SER A 85 -5.14 -13.07 4.87
CA SER A 85 -5.63 -13.94 3.80
C SER A 85 -5.19 -15.39 4.01
N VAL A 86 -3.96 -15.62 4.46
CA VAL A 86 -3.48 -16.97 4.83
C VAL A 86 -4.29 -17.53 6.00
N LYS A 87 -4.58 -16.72 7.03
CA LYS A 87 -5.43 -17.14 8.15
C LYS A 87 -6.85 -17.50 7.69
N LEU A 88 -7.44 -16.72 6.78
CA LEU A 88 -8.76 -17.00 6.20
C LEU A 88 -8.76 -18.29 5.37
N ALA A 89 -7.71 -18.52 4.57
CA ALA A 89 -7.54 -19.74 3.80
C ALA A 89 -7.45 -20.98 4.71
N LEU A 90 -6.70 -20.88 5.81
CA LEU A 90 -6.63 -21.95 6.83
C LEU A 90 -7.97 -22.22 7.53
N ALA A 91 -8.82 -21.20 7.66
CA ALA A 91 -10.18 -21.30 8.18
C ALA A 91 -11.20 -21.79 7.13
N LYS A 92 -10.74 -22.33 5.98
CA LYS A 92 -11.57 -22.78 4.86
C LYS A 92 -12.43 -21.67 4.21
N ARG A 93 -12.05 -20.40 4.40
CA ARG A 93 -12.72 -19.22 3.81
C ARG A 93 -11.91 -18.65 2.65
N ARG A 94 -11.65 -19.49 1.64
CA ARG A 94 -10.78 -19.14 0.50
C ARG A 94 -11.28 -17.93 -0.28
N ASP A 95 -12.58 -17.82 -0.53
CA ASP A 95 -13.12 -16.73 -1.34
C ASP A 95 -12.91 -15.37 -0.67
N LEU A 96 -13.06 -15.30 0.65
CA LEU A 96 -12.75 -14.11 1.44
C LEU A 96 -11.25 -13.79 1.42
N ALA A 97 -10.39 -14.81 1.48
CA ALA A 97 -8.95 -14.62 1.36
C ALA A 97 -8.57 -14.01 0.00
N MET A 98 -9.11 -14.53 -1.11
CA MET A 98 -8.86 -13.98 -2.44
C MET A 98 -9.45 -12.57 -2.59
N PHE A 99 -10.64 -12.33 -2.05
CA PHE A 99 -11.26 -11.01 -2.03
C PHE A 99 -10.39 -9.97 -1.32
N VAL A 100 -9.86 -10.29 -0.13
CA VAL A 100 -8.98 -9.38 0.61
C VAL A 100 -7.73 -9.02 -0.20
N LEU A 101 -7.10 -9.98 -0.88
CA LEU A 101 -5.93 -9.71 -1.73
C LEU A 101 -6.27 -8.89 -2.97
N CYS A 102 -7.44 -9.12 -3.58
CA CYS A 102 -7.93 -8.33 -4.70
C CYS A 102 -8.26 -6.89 -4.28
N LEU A 103 -8.93 -6.73 -3.14
CA LEU A 103 -9.20 -5.43 -2.52
C LEU A 103 -7.89 -4.70 -2.19
N THR A 104 -6.86 -5.41 -1.76
CA THR A 104 -5.54 -4.83 -1.50
C THR A 104 -4.95 -4.21 -2.78
N LEU A 105 -5.04 -4.89 -3.93
CA LEU A 105 -4.62 -4.31 -5.21
C LEU A 105 -5.39 -3.03 -5.54
N GLY A 106 -6.72 -3.03 -5.36
CA GLY A 106 -7.54 -1.84 -5.55
C GLY A 106 -7.09 -0.67 -4.66
N LEU A 107 -6.81 -0.94 -3.38
CA LEU A 107 -6.32 0.09 -2.46
C LEU A 107 -4.90 0.58 -2.82
N LEU A 108 -4.02 -0.30 -3.29
CA LEU A 108 -2.68 0.09 -3.77
C LEU A 108 -2.79 1.02 -4.99
N ILE A 109 -3.73 0.79 -5.90
CA ILE A 109 -4.00 1.68 -7.03
C ILE A 109 -4.46 3.06 -6.54
N ILE A 110 -5.42 3.11 -5.61
CA ILE A 110 -5.91 4.36 -5.01
C ILE A 110 -4.77 5.11 -4.31
N LEU A 111 -3.91 4.39 -3.58
CA LEU A 111 -2.74 4.94 -2.89
C LEU A 111 -1.78 5.61 -3.89
N VAL A 112 -1.51 4.98 -5.03
CA VAL A 112 -0.67 5.57 -6.10
C VAL A 112 -1.31 6.80 -6.71
N ILE A 113 -2.62 6.78 -6.96
CA ILE A 113 -3.34 7.95 -7.51
C ILE A 113 -3.20 9.15 -6.56
N PHE A 114 -3.34 8.94 -5.25
CA PHE A 114 -3.14 10.01 -4.27
C PHE A 114 -1.69 10.49 -4.22
N ALA A 115 -0.72 9.57 -4.15
CA ALA A 115 0.69 9.94 -4.13
C ALA A 115 1.08 10.75 -5.38
N TRP A 116 0.64 10.32 -6.56
CA TRP A 116 0.88 11.02 -7.83
C TRP A 116 0.26 12.42 -7.83
N SER A 117 -0.96 12.57 -7.34
CA SER A 117 -1.62 13.87 -7.24
C SER A 117 -0.81 14.85 -6.38
N ILE A 118 -0.30 14.39 -5.25
CA ILE A 118 0.54 15.18 -4.35
C ILE A 118 1.86 15.57 -5.02
N ILE A 119 2.56 14.61 -5.65
CA ILE A 119 3.82 14.87 -6.37
C ILE A 119 3.61 15.92 -7.47
N LYS A 120 2.54 15.77 -8.25
CA LYS A 120 2.24 16.71 -9.34
C LYS A 120 2.02 18.12 -8.81
N ILE A 121 1.25 18.28 -7.73
CA ILE A 121 1.01 19.59 -7.11
C ILE A 121 2.33 20.15 -6.53
N ALA A 122 3.13 19.32 -5.88
CA ALA A 122 4.45 19.68 -5.35
C ALA A 122 5.40 20.22 -6.43
N SER A 123 5.33 19.65 -7.64
CA SER A 123 6.20 20.03 -8.76
C SER A 123 5.83 21.34 -9.46
N LEU A 124 4.66 21.93 -9.16
CA LEU A 124 4.18 23.17 -9.77
C LEU A 124 4.59 24.44 -9.00
N GLY A 125 5.12 24.30 -7.78
CA GLY A 125 5.66 25.40 -6.98
C GLY A 125 7.17 25.46 -7.09
#